data_AF-A0A7C7VSX6-F1
#
_entry.id   AF-A0A7C7VSX6-F1
#
_cell.length_a   1.000
_cell.length_b   1.000
_cell.length_c   1.000
_cell.angle_alpha   90.00
_cell.angle_beta   90.00
_cell.angle_gamma   90.00
#
_symmetry.space_group_name_H-M   'P 1'
#
loop_
_entity.id
_entity.type
_entity.pdbx_description
1 polymer ?
#
loop_
_entity_poly.entity_id
_entity_poly.type
_entity_poly.pdbx_seq_one_letter_code
_entity_poly.pdbx_strand_id
1 'polypeptide(L)'
;MGTPDIDDPLPLLRESRASPVSAALRQVRTSLSTASIHQVKEQCLESLSRSREMASERCNLAIIRAYEAHIYGLLNRRRKGDREIERAIKCFRFQSDRHNEAIAWLVRALMHYRAKAMEEAWSAYKTGRDCLEELRRQALAIGEMQQANEYDTLARQVEERLEQVSQTIARQYTTIETPETPETPKTPPVSGDSLRIFPVIGPIPAGQPMITSDDVREDVMAAVDQVVVGDARYYPKHIYYGQGSVIQLNPAYDYFLSRVKGNSMNLAGIDDGDYVILGRPKNSPLSPSSGDIVAASIEDIDRVATLKRFVRRGDTIILKPESSDPKNQPYEFHDGDAEVCIVAIAIAVLKPVK
;
A
#
# COMPACT_ATOMS: atom_id res chain seq x y z
N MET A 1 9.74 -6.84 27.95
CA MET A 1 8.36 -6.33 27.82
C MET A 1 7.74 -7.05 26.63
N GLY A 2 6.59 -7.70 26.80
CA GLY A 2 5.96 -8.48 25.72
C GLY A 2 5.66 -7.58 24.52
N THR A 3 5.79 -8.14 23.31
CA THR A 3 5.30 -7.51 22.08
C THR A 3 3.83 -7.16 22.28
N PRO A 4 3.40 -5.88 22.15
CA PRO A 4 1.99 -5.53 22.26
C PRO A 4 1.21 -6.36 21.22
N ASP A 5 0.24 -7.14 21.71
CA ASP A 5 -0.66 -7.88 20.83
C ASP A 5 -1.45 -6.84 20.02
N ILE A 6 -1.42 -6.96 18.69
CA ILE A 6 -2.08 -6.00 17.80
C ILE A 6 -3.61 -6.15 17.86
N ASP A 7 -4.07 -7.28 18.41
CA ASP A 7 -5.47 -7.53 18.76
C ASP A 7 -5.83 -7.03 20.17
N ASP A 8 -4.83 -6.64 20.98
CA ASP A 8 -5.05 -5.92 22.24
C ASP A 8 -5.62 -4.55 21.89
N PRO A 9 -6.80 -4.18 22.42
CA PRO A 9 -7.38 -2.89 22.11
C PRO A 9 -6.47 -1.74 22.53
N LEU A 10 -5.82 -1.19 21.52
CA LEU A 10 -5.53 0.23 21.48
C LEU A 10 -4.60 0.72 22.61
N PRO A 11 -3.51 0.00 22.99
CA PRO A 11 -2.43 0.58 23.77
C PRO A 11 -1.88 1.90 23.28
N LEU A 12 -2.11 2.16 22.00
CA LEU A 12 -1.49 3.22 21.25
C LEU A 12 -2.28 4.52 21.32
N LEU A 13 -3.61 4.51 21.50
CA LEU A 13 -4.39 5.77 21.60
C LEU A 13 -4.20 6.36 22.99
N ARG A 14 -3.35 7.40 23.12
CA ARG A 14 -3.13 8.06 24.41
C ARG A 14 -4.40 8.81 24.82
N GLU A 15 -4.96 8.43 25.96
CA GLU A 15 -6.08 9.15 26.59
C GLU A 15 -5.61 10.51 27.12
N SER A 16 -6.42 11.56 26.90
CA SER A 16 -6.31 12.82 27.64
C SER A 16 -6.72 12.60 29.11
N ARG A 17 -6.03 13.27 30.04
CA ARG A 17 -6.12 13.06 31.50
C ARG A 17 -7.56 13.04 32.04
N ALA A 18 -7.78 12.19 33.05
CA ALA A 18 -8.90 12.15 34.02
C ALA A 18 -10.26 12.71 33.53
N SER A 19 -10.84 12.11 32.49
CA SER A 19 -12.22 12.34 32.07
C SER A 19 -13.10 11.10 32.33
N PRO A 20 -14.43 11.24 32.42
CA PRO A 20 -15.34 10.08 32.46
C PRO A 20 -15.13 9.12 31.28
N VAL A 21 -14.76 9.66 30.11
CA VAL A 21 -14.40 8.90 28.92
C VAL A 21 -13.15 8.03 29.14
N SER A 22 -12.13 8.56 29.82
CA SER A 22 -10.90 7.83 30.13
C SER A 22 -11.15 6.57 30.98
N ALA A 23 -12.11 6.62 31.91
CA ALA A 23 -12.47 5.45 32.72
C ALA A 23 -13.14 4.35 31.88
N ALA A 24 -14.04 4.74 30.98
CA ALA A 24 -14.71 3.80 30.07
C ALA A 24 -13.71 3.15 29.09
N LEU A 25 -12.77 3.93 28.54
CA LEU A 25 -11.76 3.41 27.61
C LEU A 25 -10.80 2.41 28.30
N ARG A 26 -10.37 2.68 29.54
CA ARG A 26 -9.62 1.71 30.35
C ARG A 26 -10.39 0.41 30.61
N GLN A 27 -11.69 0.52 30.89
CA GLN A 27 -12.55 -0.65 31.10
C GLN A 27 -12.65 -1.50 29.82
N VAL A 28 -12.94 -0.86 28.68
CA VAL A 28 -12.99 -1.53 27.37
C VAL A 28 -11.68 -2.25 27.06
N ARG A 29 -10.55 -1.60 27.34
CA ARG A 29 -9.22 -2.17 27.14
C ARG A 29 -9.01 -3.45 27.95
N THR A 30 -9.39 -3.42 29.22
CA THR A 30 -9.30 -4.58 30.12
C THR A 30 -10.26 -5.69 29.72
N SER A 31 -11.44 -5.35 29.20
CA SER A 31 -12.46 -6.32 28.82
C SER A 31 -12.12 -7.11 27.56
N LEU A 32 -11.43 -6.53 26.57
CA LEU A 32 -11.12 -7.24 25.32
C LEU A 32 -9.92 -8.20 25.44
N SER A 33 -9.11 -8.11 26.51
CA SER A 33 -8.00 -9.03 26.75
C SER A 33 -8.43 -10.42 27.25
N THR A 34 -9.74 -10.73 27.22
CA THR A 34 -10.30 -12.01 27.68
C THR A 34 -11.06 -12.71 26.54
N ALA A 35 -10.86 -14.02 26.35
CA ALA A 35 -11.00 -14.67 25.04
C ALA A 35 -12.40 -15.22 24.65
N SER A 36 -13.47 -15.08 25.45
CA SER A 36 -14.81 -15.66 25.14
C SER A 36 -15.93 -14.62 25.01
N ILE A 37 -15.92 -13.77 23.99
CA ILE A 37 -16.59 -12.48 24.15
C ILE A 37 -17.30 -11.98 22.88
N HIS A 38 -18.59 -12.31 22.76
CA HIS A 38 -19.54 -11.51 21.98
C HIS A 38 -20.30 -10.55 22.91
N GLN A 39 -20.74 -11.03 24.08
CA GLN A 39 -21.49 -10.24 25.05
C GLN A 39 -20.70 -9.05 25.60
N VAL A 40 -19.44 -9.26 26.00
CA VAL A 40 -18.62 -8.14 26.52
C VAL A 40 -18.27 -7.12 25.42
N LYS A 41 -18.19 -7.52 24.14
CA LYS A 41 -18.06 -6.58 23.01
C LYS A 41 -19.28 -5.67 22.88
N GLU A 42 -20.50 -6.22 22.98
CA GLU A 42 -21.73 -5.41 22.95
C GLU A 42 -21.85 -4.50 24.19
N GLN A 43 -21.49 -5.01 25.39
CA GLN A 43 -21.44 -4.18 26.60
C GLN A 43 -20.45 -3.02 26.45
N CYS A 44 -19.27 -3.27 25.86
CA CYS A 44 -18.29 -2.22 25.56
C CYS A 44 -18.87 -1.17 24.60
N LEU A 45 -19.60 -1.57 23.55
CA LEU A 45 -20.25 -0.63 22.63
C LEU A 45 -21.31 0.23 23.34
N GLU A 46 -22.10 -0.34 24.23
CA GLU A 46 -23.08 0.41 25.03
C GLU A 46 -22.38 1.43 25.94
N SER A 47 -21.31 1.02 26.63
CA SER A 47 -20.52 1.93 27.48
C SER A 47 -19.88 3.07 26.68
N LEU A 48 -19.34 2.78 25.49
CA LEU A 48 -18.77 3.80 24.60
C LEU A 48 -19.84 4.75 24.06
N SER A 49 -21.03 4.24 23.72
CA SER A 49 -22.15 5.06 23.24
C SER A 49 -22.61 6.06 24.31
N ARG A 50 -22.72 5.64 25.58
CA ARG A 50 -23.01 6.57 26.69
C ARG A 50 -21.89 7.58 26.92
N SER A 51 -20.63 7.12 26.80
CA SER A 51 -19.46 8.01 26.94
C SER A 51 -19.41 9.07 25.85
N ARG A 52 -19.86 8.72 24.65
CA ARG A 52 -19.96 9.62 23.50
C ARG A 52 -20.92 10.78 23.73
N GLU A 53 -22.05 10.54 24.40
CA GLU A 53 -23.01 11.59 24.77
C GLU A 53 -22.44 12.57 25.79
N MET A 54 -21.51 12.10 26.64
CA MET A 54 -20.83 12.92 27.65
C MET A 54 -19.55 13.61 27.13
N ALA A 55 -19.05 13.22 25.95
CA ALA A 55 -17.79 13.72 25.42
C ALA A 55 -17.95 15.14 24.82
N SER A 56 -17.37 16.14 25.48
CA SER A 56 -17.36 17.53 24.99
C SER A 56 -16.17 17.85 24.06
N GLU A 57 -15.11 17.05 24.11
CA GLU A 57 -13.87 17.27 23.35
C GLU A 57 -13.85 16.46 22.05
N ARG A 58 -13.51 17.12 20.93
CA ARG A 58 -13.45 16.48 19.60
C ARG A 58 -12.44 15.34 19.53
N CYS A 59 -11.32 15.45 20.24
CA CYS A 59 -10.32 14.38 20.34
C CYS A 59 -10.88 13.14 21.05
N ASN A 60 -11.48 13.32 22.23
CA ASN A 60 -12.12 12.22 22.97
C ASN A 60 -13.22 11.55 22.15
N LEU A 61 -14.02 12.32 21.41
CA LEU A 61 -15.01 11.78 20.49
C LEU A 61 -14.37 10.94 19.37
N ALA A 62 -13.25 11.38 18.79
CA ALA A 62 -12.54 10.64 17.76
C ALA A 62 -11.93 9.33 18.29
N ILE A 63 -11.37 9.37 19.51
CA ILE A 63 -10.86 8.18 20.21
C ILE A 63 -11.99 7.18 20.43
N ILE A 64 -13.14 7.60 21.00
CA ILE A 64 -14.31 6.73 21.20
C ILE A 64 -14.72 6.05 19.89
N ARG A 65 -14.79 6.81 18.78
CA ARG A 65 -15.13 6.26 17.46
C ARG A 65 -14.13 5.21 16.96
N ALA A 66 -12.84 5.39 17.20
CA ALA A 66 -11.83 4.42 16.84
C ALA A 66 -11.99 3.12 17.65
N TYR A 67 -12.32 3.22 18.94
CA TYR A 67 -12.67 2.05 19.78
C TYR A 67 -13.95 1.36 19.30
N GLU A 68 -15.02 2.11 19.00
CA GLU A 68 -16.26 1.57 18.44
C GLU A 68 -16.00 0.82 17.13
N ALA A 69 -15.15 1.38 16.25
CA ALA A 69 -14.78 0.75 14.99
C ALA A 69 -14.04 -0.58 15.20
N HIS A 70 -13.06 -0.61 16.11
CA HIS A 70 -12.33 -1.84 16.45
C HIS A 70 -13.29 -2.92 16.93
N ILE A 71 -14.21 -2.59 17.84
CA ILE A 71 -15.21 -3.54 18.35
C ILE A 71 -16.18 -3.98 17.25
N TYR A 72 -16.61 -3.07 16.37
CA TYR A 72 -17.42 -3.45 15.21
C TYR A 72 -16.69 -4.41 14.29
N GLY A 73 -15.38 -4.22 14.06
CA GLY A 73 -14.57 -5.20 13.32
C GLY A 73 -14.52 -6.56 14.01
N LEU A 74 -14.31 -6.57 15.32
CA LEU A 74 -14.32 -7.79 16.14
C LEU A 74 -15.69 -8.52 16.17
N LEU A 75 -16.77 -7.81 15.85
CA LEU A 75 -18.14 -8.33 15.70
C LEU A 75 -18.50 -8.61 14.23
N ASN A 76 -17.54 -8.56 13.29
CA ASN A 76 -17.76 -8.69 11.85
C ASN A 76 -18.78 -7.67 11.26
N ARG A 77 -18.97 -6.52 11.90
CA ARG A 77 -19.85 -5.42 11.46
C ARG A 77 -19.09 -4.37 10.65
N ARG A 78 -18.41 -4.79 9.57
CA ARG A 78 -17.49 -3.96 8.76
C ARG A 78 -18.04 -2.58 8.41
N ARG A 79 -19.23 -2.49 7.79
CA ARG A 79 -19.81 -1.20 7.34
C ARG A 79 -20.03 -0.19 8.48
N LYS A 80 -20.35 -0.66 9.69
CA LYS A 80 -20.49 0.23 10.85
C LYS A 80 -19.13 0.70 11.31
N GLY A 81 -18.17 -0.21 11.41
CA GLY A 81 -16.80 0.14 11.79
C GLY A 81 -16.13 1.10 10.81
N ASP A 82 -16.25 0.88 9.50
CA ASP A 82 -15.66 1.75 8.46
C ASP A 82 -16.16 3.20 8.60
N ARG A 83 -17.45 3.39 8.87
CA ARG A 83 -18.03 4.73 9.08
C ARG A 83 -17.48 5.42 10.31
N GLU A 84 -17.29 4.69 11.41
CA GLU A 84 -16.76 5.29 12.64
C GLU A 84 -15.25 5.57 12.54
N ILE A 85 -14.46 4.66 11.94
CA ILE A 85 -13.02 4.87 11.78
C ILE A 85 -12.69 5.99 10.80
N GLU A 86 -13.46 6.13 9.71
CA GLU A 86 -13.26 7.24 8.76
C GLU A 86 -13.51 8.60 9.42
N ARG A 87 -14.53 8.68 10.27
CA ARG A 87 -14.83 9.90 11.04
C ARG A 87 -13.73 10.20 12.07
N ALA A 88 -13.18 9.16 12.72
CA ALA A 88 -12.05 9.31 13.63
C ALA A 88 -10.81 9.84 12.89
N ILE A 89 -10.43 9.22 11.76
CA ILE A 89 -9.29 9.63 10.91
C ILE A 89 -9.44 11.08 10.47
N LYS A 90 -10.61 11.49 9.95
CA LYS A 90 -10.87 12.88 9.55
C LYS A 90 -10.70 13.85 10.72
N CYS A 91 -11.15 13.47 11.91
CA CYS A 91 -11.05 14.29 13.11
C CYS A 91 -9.60 14.43 13.61
N PHE A 92 -8.82 13.34 13.64
CA PHE A 92 -7.41 13.37 14.02
C PHE A 92 -6.58 14.18 13.03
N ARG A 93 -6.83 14.01 11.73
CA ARG A 93 -6.20 14.81 10.68
C ARG A 93 -6.50 16.30 10.83
N PHE A 94 -7.76 16.66 11.08
CA PHE A 94 -8.15 18.05 11.32
C PHE A 94 -7.45 18.65 12.55
N GLN A 95 -7.23 17.85 13.59
CA GLN A 95 -6.51 18.26 14.81
C GLN A 95 -4.99 18.16 14.68
N SER A 96 -4.46 17.74 13.52
CA SER A 96 -3.04 17.45 13.32
C SER A 96 -2.45 16.41 14.29
N ASP A 97 -3.30 15.54 14.83
CA ASP A 97 -2.89 14.47 15.74
C ASP A 97 -2.45 13.24 14.93
N ARG A 98 -1.22 13.31 14.43
CA ARG A 98 -0.65 12.30 13.53
C ARG A 98 -0.47 10.94 14.20
N HIS A 99 -0.20 10.93 15.50
CA HIS A 99 -0.09 9.71 16.30
C HIS A 99 -1.40 8.93 16.29
N ASN A 100 -2.49 9.58 16.67
CA ASN A 100 -3.81 8.94 16.70
C ASN A 100 -4.36 8.67 15.28
N GLU A 101 -4.00 9.47 14.27
CA GLU A 101 -4.29 9.18 12.86
C GLU A 101 -3.64 7.86 12.40
N ALA A 102 -2.34 7.68 12.66
CA ALA A 102 -1.60 6.47 12.30
C ALA A 102 -2.27 5.22 12.89
N ILE A 103 -2.63 5.29 14.16
CA ILE A 103 -3.27 4.18 14.88
C ILE A 103 -4.65 3.89 14.30
N ALA A 104 -5.44 4.92 13.98
CA ALA A 104 -6.76 4.72 13.37
C ALA A 104 -6.67 4.01 12.01
N TRP A 105 -5.62 4.24 11.23
CA TRP A 105 -5.35 3.47 10.01
C TRP A 105 -5.04 2.00 10.30
N LEU A 106 -4.24 1.71 11.33
CA LEU A 106 -3.95 0.32 11.72
C LEU A 106 -5.19 -0.42 12.23
N VAL A 107 -6.07 0.26 12.97
CA VAL A 107 -7.37 -0.28 13.38
C VAL A 107 -8.19 -0.66 12.13
N ARG A 108 -8.29 0.24 11.16
CA ARG A 108 -8.99 -0.02 9.90
C ARG A 108 -8.40 -1.21 9.15
N ALA A 109 -7.07 -1.32 9.12
CA ALA A 109 -6.37 -2.42 8.46
C ALA A 109 -6.70 -3.79 9.08
N LEU A 110 -6.67 -3.89 10.41
CA LEU A 110 -7.04 -5.11 11.14
C LEU A 110 -8.50 -5.50 10.90
N MET A 111 -9.41 -4.52 10.87
CA MET A 111 -10.82 -4.77 10.59
C MET A 111 -11.01 -5.35 9.19
N HIS A 112 -10.35 -4.77 8.18
CA HIS A 112 -10.40 -5.28 6.81
C HIS A 112 -9.77 -6.66 6.69
N TYR A 113 -8.64 -6.91 7.36
CA TYR A 113 -7.98 -8.20 7.39
C TYR A 113 -8.91 -9.30 7.94
N ARG A 114 -9.58 -9.05 9.07
CA ARG A 114 -10.57 -9.97 9.66
C ARG A 114 -11.77 -10.20 8.75
N ALA A 115 -12.22 -9.17 8.04
CA ALA A 115 -13.29 -9.26 7.06
C ALA A 115 -12.86 -9.96 5.76
N LYS A 116 -11.62 -10.47 5.68
CA LYS A 116 -11.00 -11.04 4.47
C LYS A 116 -10.96 -10.07 3.28
N ALA A 117 -11.03 -8.77 3.55
CA ALA A 117 -10.92 -7.69 2.58
C ALA A 117 -9.44 -7.31 2.44
N MET A 118 -8.67 -8.18 1.79
CA MET A 118 -7.21 -8.16 1.89
C MET A 118 -6.57 -6.94 1.21
N GLU A 119 -7.12 -6.47 0.10
CA GLU A 119 -6.62 -5.27 -0.59
C GLU A 119 -6.82 -4.01 0.25
N GLU A 120 -8.00 -3.85 0.86
CA GLU A 120 -8.29 -2.73 1.76
C GLU A 120 -7.47 -2.80 3.05
N ALA A 121 -7.20 -4.01 3.54
CA ALA A 121 -6.31 -4.23 4.68
C ALA A 121 -4.88 -3.79 4.35
N TRP A 122 -4.35 -4.21 3.21
CA TRP A 122 -3.01 -3.87 2.74
C TRP A 122 -2.84 -2.35 2.58
N SER A 123 -3.79 -1.69 1.92
CA SER A 123 -3.79 -0.24 1.72
C SER A 123 -3.78 0.54 3.05
N ALA A 124 -4.61 0.10 4.00
CA ALA A 124 -4.68 0.72 5.33
C ALA A 124 -3.41 0.49 6.16
N TYR A 125 -2.82 -0.71 6.12
CA TYR A 125 -1.54 -0.98 6.79
C TYR A 125 -0.41 -0.12 6.23
N LYS A 126 -0.31 0.01 4.90
CA LYS A 126 0.69 0.85 4.24
C LYS A 126 0.58 2.30 4.71
N THR A 127 -0.63 2.84 4.69
CA THR A 127 -0.89 4.22 5.14
C THR A 127 -0.51 4.42 6.61
N GLY A 128 -0.87 3.47 7.48
CA GLY A 128 -0.50 3.52 8.90
C GLY A 128 1.02 3.49 9.12
N ARG A 129 1.75 2.62 8.40
CA ARG A 129 3.21 2.54 8.46
C ARG A 129 3.86 3.86 8.02
N ASP A 130 3.43 4.44 6.90
CA ASP A 130 3.98 5.69 6.39
C ASP A 130 3.81 6.84 7.39
N CYS A 131 2.69 6.88 8.13
CA CYS A 131 2.49 7.83 9.22
C CYS A 131 3.46 7.60 10.40
N LEU A 132 3.74 6.35 10.76
CA LEU A 132 4.70 6.02 11.83
C LEU A 132 6.12 6.39 11.47
N GLU A 133 6.54 6.19 10.22
CA GLU A 133 7.86 6.59 9.74
C GLU A 133 8.05 8.11 9.79
N GLU A 134 7.01 8.87 9.45
CA GLU A 134 7.01 10.33 9.57
C GLU A 134 7.12 10.76 11.04
N LEU A 135 6.32 10.18 11.95
CA LEU A 135 6.40 10.45 13.38
C LEU A 135 7.77 10.11 13.98
N ARG A 136 8.37 9.00 13.56
CA ARG A 136 9.73 8.62 13.92
C ARG A 136 10.74 9.67 13.47
N ARG A 137 10.66 10.15 12.23
CA ARG A 137 11.54 11.21 11.72
C ARG A 137 11.39 12.50 12.52
N GLN A 138 10.16 12.86 12.89
CA GLN A 138 9.88 14.04 13.72
C GLN A 138 10.47 13.89 15.13
N ALA A 139 10.28 12.74 15.79
CA ALA A 139 10.84 12.45 17.11
C ALA A 139 12.39 12.49 17.10
N LEU A 140 13.04 11.95 16.06
CA LEU A 140 14.49 12.04 15.88
C LEU A 140 14.96 13.49 15.70
N ALA A 141 14.22 14.31 14.95
CA ALA A 141 14.57 15.70 14.70
C ALA A 141 14.56 16.57 15.98
N ILE A 142 13.71 16.23 16.96
CA ILE A 142 13.63 16.92 18.25
C ILE A 142 14.43 16.23 19.37
N GLY A 143 15.17 15.16 19.06
CA GLY A 143 16.04 14.46 20.01
C GLY A 143 15.33 13.45 20.92
N GLU A 144 14.06 13.12 20.67
CA GLU A 144 13.28 12.16 21.45
C GLU A 144 13.55 10.71 21.01
N MET A 145 14.75 10.21 21.29
CA MET A 145 15.19 8.87 20.88
C MET A 145 14.28 7.73 21.36
N GLN A 146 13.74 7.81 22.58
CA GLN A 146 12.88 6.76 23.11
C GLN A 146 11.58 6.65 22.28
N GLN A 147 10.93 7.78 21.99
CA GLN A 147 9.70 7.81 21.22
C GLN A 147 9.94 7.41 19.75
N ALA A 148 11.08 7.80 19.17
CA ALA A 148 11.47 7.33 17.84
C ALA A 148 11.62 5.80 17.78
N ASN A 149 12.23 5.19 18.79
CA ASN A 149 12.39 3.73 18.87
C ASN A 149 11.04 3.00 19.07
N GLU A 150 10.09 3.61 19.78
CA GLU A 150 8.73 3.09 19.91
C GLU A 150 8.02 3.05 18.54
N TYR A 151 8.12 4.14 17.75
CA TYR A 151 7.55 4.19 16.40
C TYR A 151 8.24 3.23 15.43
N ASP A 152 9.56 3.09 15.51
CA ASP A 152 10.35 2.13 14.71
C ASP A 152 9.89 0.69 14.98
N THR A 153 9.76 0.33 16.26
CA THR A 153 9.29 -0.99 16.69
C THR A 153 7.89 -1.28 16.15
N LEU A 154 6.99 -0.30 16.22
CA LEU A 154 5.62 -0.44 15.72
C LEU A 154 5.58 -0.56 14.19
N ALA A 155 6.37 0.25 13.47
CA ALA A 155 6.46 0.17 12.01
C ALA A 155 6.92 -1.21 11.56
N ARG A 156 7.94 -1.78 12.20
CA ARG A 156 8.43 -3.15 11.92
C ARG A 156 7.35 -4.22 12.15
N GLN A 157 6.55 -4.10 13.21
CA GLN A 157 5.42 -5.01 13.45
C GLN A 157 4.36 -4.90 12.35
N VAL A 158 4.11 -3.68 11.85
CA VAL A 158 3.17 -3.45 10.74
C VAL A 158 3.71 -4.05 9.43
N GLU A 159 5.01 -3.97 9.18
CA GLU A 159 5.66 -4.59 8.01
C GLU A 159 5.51 -6.12 8.01
N GLU A 160 5.70 -6.77 9.16
CA GLU A 160 5.46 -8.22 9.29
C GLU A 160 4.00 -8.58 8.93
N ARG A 161 3.03 -7.72 9.28
CA ARG A 161 1.62 -7.93 8.90
C ARG A 161 1.37 -7.67 7.43
N LEU A 162 1.96 -6.62 6.84
CA LEU A 162 1.88 -6.35 5.41
C LEU A 162 2.36 -7.54 4.59
N GLU A 163 3.46 -8.17 5.02
CA GLU A 163 3.99 -9.38 4.38
C GLU A 163 2.99 -10.55 4.47
N GLN A 164 2.40 -10.79 5.65
CA GLN A 164 1.36 -11.82 5.83
C GLN A 164 0.12 -11.59 4.94
N VAL A 165 -0.36 -10.35 4.86
CA VAL A 165 -1.49 -10.00 3.98
C VAL A 165 -1.10 -10.22 2.52
N SER A 166 0.10 -9.79 2.11
CA SER A 166 0.60 -9.94 0.74
C SER A 166 0.70 -11.42 0.33
N GLN A 167 1.22 -12.27 1.21
CA GLN A 167 1.26 -13.72 1.00
C GLN A 167 -0.14 -14.34 0.91
N THR A 168 -1.11 -13.84 1.69
CA THR A 168 -2.49 -14.33 1.67
C THR A 168 -3.21 -13.95 0.39
N ILE A 169 -3.04 -12.71 -0.08
CA ILE A 169 -3.51 -12.23 -1.38
C ILE A 169 -2.96 -13.17 -2.47
N ALA A 170 -1.64 -13.40 -2.50
CA ALA A 170 -0.99 -14.27 -3.48
C ALA A 170 -1.57 -15.71 -3.50
N ARG A 171 -1.91 -16.27 -2.33
CA ARG A 171 -2.53 -17.60 -2.19
C ARG A 171 -3.99 -17.65 -2.66
N GLN A 172 -4.78 -16.61 -2.46
CA GLN A 172 -6.20 -16.59 -2.84
C GLN A 172 -6.39 -16.62 -4.37
N TYR A 173 -5.48 -15.99 -5.11
CA TYR A 173 -5.50 -16.03 -6.58
C TYR A 173 -4.98 -17.34 -7.17
N THR A 174 -4.42 -18.24 -6.35
CA THR A 174 -3.99 -19.58 -6.77
C THR A 174 -5.09 -20.65 -6.62
N THR A 175 -6.23 -20.35 -5.98
CA THR A 175 -7.28 -21.35 -5.62
C THR A 175 -8.55 -21.31 -6.52
N ILE A 176 -8.60 -20.49 -7.56
CA ILE A 176 -9.76 -20.45 -8.48
C ILE A 176 -9.56 -21.50 -9.59
N GLU A 177 -9.93 -22.76 -9.32
CA GLU A 177 -9.97 -23.84 -10.31
C GLU A 177 -11.26 -23.79 -11.17
N THR A 178 -11.09 -24.11 -12.46
CA THR A 178 -12.12 -24.17 -13.53
C THR A 178 -12.62 -25.63 -13.65
N PRO A 179 -13.85 -25.94 -14.14
CA PRO A 179 -14.48 -27.25 -13.97
C PRO A 179 -13.92 -28.39 -14.86
N GLU A 180 -14.15 -29.62 -14.39
CA GLU A 180 -13.77 -30.96 -14.89
C GLU A 180 -14.15 -31.22 -16.37
N THR A 181 -13.37 -31.94 -17.19
CA THR A 181 -13.33 -33.43 -17.39
C THR A 181 -12.29 -33.81 -18.51
N PRO A 182 -11.90 -35.08 -18.80
CA PRO A 182 -11.03 -36.01 -18.07
C PRO A 182 -9.80 -36.60 -18.86
N GLU A 183 -8.87 -37.19 -18.09
CA GLU A 183 -7.90 -38.30 -18.37
C GLU A 183 -6.63 -38.15 -19.29
N THR A 184 -5.53 -37.70 -18.65
CA THR A 184 -4.14 -38.27 -18.51
C THR A 184 -3.29 -38.77 -19.71
N PRO A 185 -1.93 -38.64 -19.71
CA PRO A 185 -1.04 -38.71 -18.52
C PRO A 185 0.12 -37.69 -18.38
N LYS A 186 0.37 -37.35 -17.11
CA LYS A 186 1.60 -36.96 -16.37
C LYS A 186 2.78 -36.25 -17.11
N THR A 187 2.84 -34.92 -16.91
CA THR A 187 4.09 -34.11 -16.82
C THR A 187 3.80 -32.87 -15.94
N PRO A 188 4.74 -32.39 -15.09
CA PRO A 188 4.45 -31.29 -14.15
C PRO A 188 4.26 -29.94 -14.88
N PRO A 189 3.43 -29.01 -14.37
CA PRO A 189 3.01 -27.84 -15.12
C PRO A 189 4.02 -26.69 -15.02
N VAL A 190 4.42 -26.19 -16.18
CA VAL A 190 5.10 -24.88 -16.32
C VAL A 190 4.06 -23.78 -16.10
N SER A 191 4.46 -22.86 -15.25
CA SER A 191 3.74 -21.75 -14.65
C SER A 191 3.35 -20.63 -15.62
N GLY A 192 2.13 -20.09 -15.45
CA GLY A 192 1.58 -18.99 -16.25
C GLY A 192 2.43 -17.71 -16.28
N ASP A 193 2.39 -17.07 -17.45
CA ASP A 193 3.26 -16.01 -17.94
C ASP A 193 3.25 -14.74 -17.07
N SER A 194 4.32 -14.59 -16.29
CA SER A 194 4.91 -13.29 -15.99
C SER A 194 6.01 -13.08 -17.03
N LEU A 195 6.55 -11.86 -17.19
CA LEU A 195 7.88 -11.73 -17.79
C LEU A 195 8.87 -12.40 -16.82
N ARG A 196 8.99 -13.72 -16.90
CA ARG A 196 9.75 -14.54 -15.96
C ARG A 196 11.19 -14.53 -16.39
N ILE A 197 11.99 -14.04 -15.47
CA ILE A 197 13.41 -14.32 -15.39
C ILE A 197 13.54 -15.85 -15.20
N PHE A 198 14.13 -16.56 -16.17
CA PHE A 198 14.12 -18.03 -16.21
C PHE A 198 15.06 -18.60 -15.12
N PRO A 199 14.68 -19.63 -14.34
CA PRO A 199 15.65 -20.31 -13.49
C PRO A 199 16.71 -20.98 -14.36
N VAL A 200 18.00 -20.75 -14.05
CA VAL A 200 19.10 -21.43 -14.75
C VAL A 200 19.30 -22.79 -14.09
N ILE A 201 18.89 -23.84 -14.79
CA ILE A 201 19.10 -25.23 -14.36
C ILE A 201 20.57 -25.60 -14.61
N GLY A 202 21.18 -26.39 -13.72
CA GLY A 202 22.59 -26.78 -13.75
C GLY A 202 23.08 -27.44 -15.06
N PRO A 203 24.37 -27.83 -15.14
CA PRO A 203 24.97 -28.33 -16.38
C PRO A 203 24.25 -29.57 -16.91
N ILE A 204 23.84 -29.54 -18.18
CA ILE A 204 23.21 -30.67 -18.87
C ILE A 204 24.30 -31.43 -19.65
N PRO A 205 24.53 -32.74 -19.39
CA PRO A 205 25.41 -33.53 -20.24
C PRO A 205 24.76 -33.72 -21.61
N ALA A 206 25.54 -33.60 -22.70
CA ALA A 206 25.03 -33.75 -24.07
C ALA A 206 24.58 -35.19 -24.45
N GLY A 207 24.52 -36.11 -23.48
CA GLY A 207 24.13 -37.51 -23.61
C GLY A 207 22.77 -37.80 -22.96
N GLN A 208 22.54 -39.05 -22.52
CA GLN A 208 21.28 -39.43 -21.86
C GLN A 208 21.06 -38.60 -20.58
N PRO A 209 19.90 -37.95 -20.43
CA PRO A 209 19.67 -37.05 -19.32
C PRO A 209 19.46 -37.84 -18.01
N MET A 210 20.22 -37.48 -16.98
CA MET A 210 19.88 -37.78 -15.59
C MET A 210 19.74 -36.43 -14.89
N ILE A 211 18.49 -35.98 -14.71
CA ILE A 211 18.18 -34.76 -13.95
C ILE A 211 17.78 -35.22 -12.56
N THR A 212 18.48 -34.76 -11.52
CA THR A 212 18.12 -35.00 -10.13
C THR A 212 17.55 -33.73 -9.50
N SER A 213 16.76 -33.86 -8.43
CA SER A 213 16.18 -32.71 -7.72
C SER A 213 17.24 -31.75 -7.15
N ASP A 214 18.48 -32.22 -7.00
CA ASP A 214 19.62 -31.44 -6.48
C ASP A 214 20.28 -30.55 -7.55
N ASP A 215 19.91 -30.69 -8.83
CA ASP A 215 20.49 -29.91 -9.96
C ASP A 215 19.79 -28.56 -10.20
N VAL A 216 18.70 -28.27 -9.46
CA VAL A 216 17.97 -27.01 -9.53
C VAL A 216 18.60 -26.00 -8.58
N ARG A 217 19.29 -25.00 -9.13
CA ARG A 217 19.83 -23.87 -8.38
C ARG A 217 18.79 -22.75 -8.32
N GLU A 218 18.05 -22.67 -7.21
CA GLU A 218 17.04 -21.62 -6.97
C GLU A 218 17.66 -20.21 -6.79
N ASP A 219 18.98 -20.11 -6.66
CA ASP A 219 19.72 -18.85 -6.48
C ASP A 219 20.12 -18.15 -7.79
N VAL A 220 19.93 -18.78 -8.96
CA VAL A 220 20.34 -18.22 -10.26
C VAL A 220 19.13 -17.95 -11.15
N MET A 221 18.87 -16.66 -11.38
CA MET A 221 17.69 -16.14 -12.08
C MET A 221 18.14 -15.42 -13.37
N ALA A 222 17.68 -15.87 -14.55
CA ALA A 222 18.06 -15.31 -15.85
C ALA A 222 17.29 -14.01 -16.18
N ALA A 223 17.90 -12.84 -16.00
CA ALA A 223 17.24 -11.55 -16.20
C ALA A 223 16.86 -11.31 -17.67
N VAL A 224 15.71 -10.66 -17.92
CA VAL A 224 15.41 -10.10 -19.25
C VAL A 224 16.23 -8.84 -19.41
N ASP A 225 17.40 -8.99 -20.03
CA ASP A 225 18.33 -7.89 -20.28
C ASP A 225 17.83 -6.98 -21.41
N GLN A 226 17.00 -7.50 -22.34
CA GLN A 226 16.54 -6.76 -23.51
C GLN A 226 15.08 -7.07 -23.89
N VAL A 227 14.31 -6.02 -24.14
CA VAL A 227 12.95 -6.01 -24.72
C VAL A 227 13.05 -5.46 -26.13
N VAL A 228 12.40 -6.11 -27.10
CA VAL A 228 12.36 -5.62 -28.49
C VAL A 228 11.04 -4.88 -28.71
N VAL A 229 11.12 -3.63 -29.17
CA VAL A 229 9.95 -2.82 -29.57
C VAL A 229 10.14 -2.41 -31.03
N GLY A 230 9.33 -3.00 -31.93
CA GLY A 230 9.58 -2.94 -33.36
C GLY A 230 10.87 -3.67 -33.71
N ASP A 231 11.83 -2.97 -34.33
CA ASP A 231 13.16 -3.52 -34.69
C ASP A 231 14.27 -3.09 -33.71
N ALA A 232 13.94 -2.32 -32.67
CA ALA A 232 14.91 -1.76 -31.74
C ALA A 232 14.89 -2.51 -30.40
N ARG A 233 16.07 -2.64 -29.78
CA ARG A 233 16.26 -3.31 -28.49
C ARG A 233 16.38 -2.28 -27.37
N TYR A 234 15.79 -2.59 -26.22
CA TYR A 234 15.77 -1.74 -25.04
C TYR A 234 16.08 -2.57 -23.80
N TYR A 235 16.79 -2.03 -22.81
CA TYR A 235 16.93 -2.66 -21.50
C TYR A 235 16.00 -1.98 -20.50
N PRO A 236 15.36 -2.74 -19.59
CA PRO A 236 14.46 -2.18 -18.62
C PRO A 236 15.24 -1.59 -17.42
N LYS A 237 14.84 -0.41 -16.97
CA LYS A 237 15.41 0.30 -15.81
C LYS A 237 14.29 0.70 -14.87
N HIS A 238 14.47 0.41 -13.58
CA HIS A 238 13.52 0.80 -12.55
C HIS A 238 13.48 2.33 -12.38
N ILE A 239 12.28 2.90 -12.20
CA ILE A 239 12.08 4.36 -12.08
C ILE A 239 12.53 4.90 -10.70
N TYR A 240 12.46 4.06 -9.66
CA TYR A 240 12.93 4.43 -8.33
C TYR A 240 14.37 3.93 -8.11
N TYR A 241 15.29 4.86 -7.85
CA TYR A 241 16.68 4.57 -7.53
C TYR A 241 16.78 3.65 -6.30
N GLY A 242 17.57 2.57 -6.39
CA GLY A 242 17.89 1.68 -5.26
C GLY A 242 17.05 0.40 -5.14
N GLN A 243 16.06 0.16 -6.01
CA GLN A 243 15.18 -1.03 -5.94
C GLN A 243 15.65 -2.25 -6.76
N GLY A 244 16.95 -2.32 -7.10
CA GLY A 244 17.52 -3.45 -7.87
C GLY A 244 17.11 -3.49 -9.35
N SER A 245 17.53 -4.54 -10.05
CA SER A 245 17.34 -4.71 -11.51
C SER A 245 16.08 -5.51 -11.88
N VAL A 246 15.30 -5.96 -10.90
CA VAL A 246 14.14 -6.84 -11.13
C VAL A 246 12.86 -6.00 -11.11
N ILE A 247 12.13 -5.99 -12.22
CA ILE A 247 10.82 -5.33 -12.33
C ILE A 247 9.74 -6.39 -12.23
N GLN A 248 8.96 -6.33 -11.16
CA GLN A 248 7.83 -7.22 -10.94
C GLN A 248 6.54 -6.54 -11.43
N LEU A 249 5.88 -7.16 -12.42
CA LEU A 249 4.59 -6.71 -12.92
C LEU A 249 3.46 -7.47 -12.20
N ASN A 250 2.50 -6.72 -11.68
CA ASN A 250 1.33 -7.23 -10.98
C ASN A 250 0.24 -7.67 -11.97
N PRO A 251 -0.14 -8.95 -12.04
CA PRO A 251 -1.14 -9.44 -13.00
C PRO A 251 -2.54 -8.82 -12.85
N ALA A 252 -2.86 -8.21 -11.70
CA ALA A 252 -4.10 -7.46 -11.46
C ALA A 252 -4.14 -6.10 -12.18
N TYR A 253 -3.04 -5.71 -12.82
CA TYR A 253 -2.91 -4.46 -13.56
C TYR A 253 -2.92 -4.74 -15.06
N ASP A 254 -3.49 -3.82 -15.81
CA ASP A 254 -3.22 -3.67 -17.23
C ASP A 254 -1.93 -2.86 -17.40
N TYR A 255 -1.04 -3.36 -18.24
CA TYR A 255 0.19 -2.69 -18.60
C TYR A 255 0.20 -2.30 -20.06
N PHE A 256 0.72 -1.11 -20.33
CA PHE A 256 0.92 -0.63 -21.68
C PHE A 256 2.20 0.19 -21.76
N LEU A 257 2.79 0.20 -22.95
CA LEU A 257 3.96 0.99 -23.25
C LEU A 257 3.53 2.32 -23.86
N SER A 258 4.11 3.41 -23.39
CA SER A 258 3.98 4.72 -24.03
C SER A 258 5.36 5.26 -24.40
N ARG A 259 5.50 5.73 -25.64
CA ARG A 259 6.72 6.41 -26.09
C ARG A 259 6.73 7.82 -25.53
N VAL A 260 7.79 8.16 -24.83
CA VAL A 260 7.99 9.48 -24.23
C VAL A 260 8.28 10.49 -25.33
N LYS A 261 7.62 11.65 -25.24
CA LYS A 261 7.88 12.82 -26.08
C LYS A 261 8.08 14.04 -25.19
N GLY A 262 9.17 14.78 -25.40
CA GLY A 262 9.56 15.93 -24.61
C GLY A 262 10.52 15.59 -23.46
N ASN A 263 10.89 16.62 -22.70
CA ASN A 263 11.95 16.60 -21.71
C ASN A 263 11.46 16.85 -20.27
N SER A 264 10.14 16.75 -20.01
CA SER A 264 9.56 17.15 -18.71
C SER A 264 9.99 16.26 -17.53
N MET A 265 10.53 15.07 -17.80
CA MET A 265 10.97 14.09 -16.79
C MET A 265 12.44 13.67 -16.97
N ASN A 266 13.26 14.44 -17.69
CA ASN A 266 14.64 14.05 -18.00
C ASN A 266 15.53 13.91 -16.75
N LEU A 267 15.32 14.72 -15.71
CA LEU A 267 16.04 14.59 -14.43
C LEU A 267 15.57 13.38 -13.62
N ALA A 268 14.39 12.82 -13.90
CA ALA A 268 13.94 11.54 -13.36
C ALA A 268 14.58 10.34 -14.09
N GLY A 269 15.43 10.59 -15.09
CA GLY A 269 16.02 9.56 -15.94
C GLY A 269 15.03 9.00 -16.96
N ILE A 270 14.00 9.76 -17.35
CA ILE A 270 13.05 9.44 -18.42
C ILE A 270 13.23 10.48 -19.53
N ASP A 271 13.90 10.09 -20.60
CA ASP A 271 14.34 10.97 -21.68
C ASP A 271 13.37 10.91 -22.88
N ASP A 272 13.45 11.91 -23.75
CA ASP A 272 12.71 11.91 -25.01
C ASP A 272 13.05 10.66 -25.84
N GLY A 273 12.02 9.98 -26.34
CA GLY A 273 12.17 8.77 -27.15
C GLY A 273 12.25 7.45 -26.37
N ASP A 274 12.38 7.48 -25.05
CA ASP A 274 12.25 6.28 -24.22
C ASP A 274 10.84 5.67 -24.32
N TYR A 275 10.70 4.42 -23.88
CA TYR A 275 9.39 3.85 -23.59
C TYR A 275 9.20 3.73 -22.08
N VAL A 276 8.00 4.01 -21.60
CA VAL A 276 7.63 3.84 -20.19
C VAL A 276 6.58 2.74 -20.07
N ILE A 277 6.78 1.82 -19.14
CA ILE A 277 5.78 0.83 -18.74
C ILE A 277 4.82 1.52 -17.77
N LEU A 278 3.57 1.68 -18.20
CA LEU A 278 2.48 2.23 -17.42
C LEU A 278 1.56 1.12 -16.95
N GLY A 279 1.18 1.15 -15.67
CA GLY A 279 0.28 0.21 -15.05
C GLY A 279 -0.97 0.90 -14.50
N ARG A 280 -2.13 0.28 -14.70
CA ARG A 280 -3.38 0.65 -14.01
C ARG A 280 -4.12 -0.60 -13.52
N PRO A 281 -4.79 -0.57 -12.36
CA PRO A 281 -5.56 -1.73 -11.90
C PRO A 281 -6.70 -2.06 -12.87
N LYS A 282 -6.98 -3.35 -13.08
CA LYS A 282 -8.08 -3.82 -13.93
C LYS A 282 -9.46 -3.57 -13.30
N ASN A 283 -9.58 -3.81 -11.99
CA ASN A 283 -10.86 -3.92 -11.30
C ASN A 283 -11.00 -2.98 -10.09
N SER A 284 -10.07 -2.04 -9.89
CA SER A 284 -10.09 -1.11 -8.76
C SER A 284 -9.70 0.31 -9.20
N PRO A 285 -10.16 1.36 -8.48
CA PRO A 285 -9.80 2.73 -8.83
C PRO A 285 -8.31 2.97 -8.65
N LEU A 286 -7.72 3.72 -9.59
CA LEU A 286 -6.31 4.10 -9.51
C LEU A 286 -6.08 5.03 -8.31
N SER A 287 -5.11 4.69 -7.46
CA SER A 287 -4.77 5.48 -6.28
C SER A 287 -3.25 5.72 -6.23
N PRO A 288 -2.74 6.77 -6.92
CA PRO A 288 -1.33 7.10 -6.88
C PRO A 288 -0.92 7.64 -5.50
N SER A 289 0.25 7.23 -5.04
CA SER A 289 0.89 7.74 -3.83
C SER A 289 1.70 9.00 -4.16
N SER A 290 1.82 9.93 -3.20
CA SER A 290 2.70 11.10 -3.38
C SER A 290 4.13 10.63 -3.62
N GLY A 291 4.74 11.13 -4.70
CA GLY A 291 6.02 10.64 -5.20
C GLY A 291 5.90 9.74 -6.43
N ASP A 292 4.74 9.17 -6.74
CA ASP A 292 4.58 8.35 -7.94
C ASP A 292 4.76 9.17 -9.21
N ILE A 293 5.38 8.58 -10.25
CA ILE A 293 5.31 9.15 -11.59
C ILE A 293 4.03 8.65 -12.25
N VAL A 294 3.20 9.57 -12.72
CA VAL A 294 1.88 9.24 -13.28
C VAL A 294 1.74 9.75 -14.70
N ALA A 295 0.97 9.03 -15.50
CA ALA A 295 0.39 9.54 -16.74
C ALA A 295 -0.93 10.22 -16.40
N ALA A 296 -1.03 11.52 -16.68
CA ALA A 296 -2.21 12.33 -16.39
C ALA A 296 -2.71 13.03 -17.64
N SER A 297 -4.02 13.09 -17.83
CA SER A 297 -4.65 13.97 -18.81
C SER A 297 -5.10 15.24 -18.09
N ILE A 298 -4.79 16.39 -18.66
CA ILE A 298 -5.24 17.69 -18.15
C ILE A 298 -6.12 18.30 -19.23
N GLU A 299 -7.39 18.51 -18.89
CA GLU A 299 -8.36 19.16 -19.78
C GLU A 299 -7.84 20.54 -20.25
N ASP A 300 -8.08 20.89 -21.51
CA ASP A 300 -7.63 22.12 -22.19
C ASP A 300 -6.11 22.38 -22.35
N ILE A 301 -5.24 21.59 -21.71
CA ILE A 301 -3.77 21.74 -21.82
C ILE A 301 -3.20 20.69 -22.78
N ASP A 302 -3.55 19.44 -22.58
CA ASP A 302 -2.94 18.31 -23.28
C ASP A 302 -3.99 17.46 -23.99
N ARG A 303 -3.80 17.23 -25.30
CA ARG A 303 -4.61 16.26 -26.06
C ARG A 303 -4.23 14.80 -25.77
N VAL A 304 -3.10 14.57 -25.10
CA VAL A 304 -2.49 13.25 -24.86
C VAL A 304 -1.92 13.24 -23.43
N ALA A 305 -2.03 12.13 -22.71
CA ALA A 305 -1.56 12.04 -21.33
C ALA A 305 -0.06 12.43 -21.17
N THR A 306 0.23 13.28 -20.18
CA THR A 306 1.56 13.79 -19.83
C THR A 306 2.15 13.03 -18.66
N LEU A 307 3.48 12.84 -18.63
CA LEU A 307 4.18 12.24 -17.49
C LEU A 307 4.66 13.32 -16.52
N LYS A 308 4.27 13.19 -15.25
CA LYS A 308 4.64 14.11 -14.16
C LYS A 308 4.78 13.33 -12.85
N ARG A 309 5.53 13.88 -11.90
CA ARG A 309 5.53 13.38 -10.52
C ARG A 309 4.26 13.87 -9.82
N PHE A 310 3.48 12.93 -9.31
CA PHE A 310 2.29 13.20 -8.52
C PHE A 310 2.71 13.57 -7.10
N VAL A 311 2.23 14.71 -6.61
CA VAL A 311 2.39 15.13 -5.21
C VAL A 311 1.02 15.52 -4.69
N ARG A 312 0.63 14.94 -3.55
CA ARG A 312 -0.63 15.29 -2.88
C ARG A 312 -0.37 16.06 -1.60
N ARG A 313 -0.93 17.26 -1.48
CA ARG A 313 -0.87 18.11 -0.28
C ARG A 313 -2.28 18.46 0.16
N GLY A 314 -2.81 17.67 1.10
CA GLY A 314 -4.20 17.79 1.52
C GLY A 314 -5.15 17.55 0.34
N ASP A 315 -5.87 18.61 -0.02
CA ASP A 315 -6.86 18.63 -1.10
C ASP A 315 -6.29 19.22 -2.41
N THR A 316 -4.99 19.48 -2.46
CA THR A 316 -4.29 19.94 -3.66
C THR A 316 -3.49 18.81 -4.30
N ILE A 317 -3.67 18.63 -5.60
CA ILE A 317 -2.87 17.75 -6.45
C ILE A 317 -1.87 18.61 -7.20
N ILE A 318 -0.59 18.25 -7.13
CA ILE A 318 0.49 18.93 -7.85
C ILE A 318 1.12 17.91 -8.80
N LEU A 319 1.12 18.24 -10.09
CA LEU A 319 1.82 17.49 -11.13
C LEU A 319 3.13 18.20 -11.44
N LYS A 320 4.21 17.71 -10.83
CA LYS A 320 5.53 18.35 -10.89
C LYS A 320 6.40 17.73 -12.00
N PRO A 321 6.98 18.53 -12.91
CA PRO A 321 8.01 18.05 -13.81
C PRO A 321 9.34 17.85 -13.07
N GLU A 322 10.16 16.95 -13.58
CA GLU A 322 11.57 16.82 -13.20
C GLU A 322 12.42 17.07 -14.45
N SER A 323 12.56 18.35 -14.79
CA SER A 323 13.19 18.79 -16.02
C SER A 323 14.34 19.77 -15.78
N SER A 324 15.38 19.68 -16.61
CA SER A 324 16.38 20.73 -16.73
C SER A 324 15.91 21.95 -17.54
N ASP A 325 14.79 21.83 -18.26
CA ASP A 325 14.22 22.92 -19.06
C ASP A 325 13.27 23.77 -18.21
N PRO A 326 13.58 25.06 -17.98
CA PRO A 326 12.75 25.95 -17.17
C PRO A 326 11.34 26.18 -17.72
N LYS A 327 11.05 25.83 -18.97
CA LYS A 327 9.69 25.95 -19.53
C LYS A 327 8.72 24.93 -18.94
N ASN A 328 9.23 23.82 -18.41
CA ASN A 328 8.41 22.81 -17.74
C ASN A 328 8.07 23.30 -16.34
N GLN A 329 6.84 23.78 -16.15
CA GLN A 329 6.35 24.28 -14.87
C GLN A 329 5.42 23.25 -14.19
N PRO A 330 5.32 23.27 -12.85
CA PRO A 330 4.35 22.45 -12.15
C PRO A 330 2.92 22.92 -12.44
N TYR A 331 1.99 21.97 -12.45
CA TYR A 331 0.55 22.25 -12.47
C TYR A 331 -0.04 21.95 -11.10
N GLU A 332 -0.85 22.86 -10.57
CA GLU A 332 -1.53 22.71 -9.30
C GLU A 332 -3.04 22.71 -9.53
N PHE A 333 -3.72 21.74 -8.92
CA PHE A 333 -5.16 21.55 -9.02
C PHE A 333 -5.74 21.47 -7.60
N HIS A 334 -6.73 22.30 -7.29
CA HIS A 334 -7.48 22.23 -6.04
C HIS A 334 -8.75 21.41 -6.22
N ASP A 335 -9.32 20.94 -5.11
CA ASP A 335 -10.57 20.17 -5.12
C ASP A 335 -11.72 20.99 -5.73
N GLY A 336 -12.22 20.56 -6.88
CA GLY A 336 -13.25 21.24 -7.66
C GLY A 336 -12.76 22.05 -8.87
N ASP A 337 -11.45 22.24 -9.04
CA ASP A 337 -10.86 22.79 -10.26
C ASP A 337 -10.67 21.70 -11.33
N ALA A 338 -10.55 22.11 -12.60
CA ALA A 338 -10.43 21.33 -13.85
C ALA A 338 -10.15 19.82 -13.73
N GLU A 339 -10.83 19.01 -14.57
CA GLU A 339 -10.76 17.53 -14.56
C GLU A 339 -9.35 17.00 -14.89
N VAL A 340 -8.47 16.98 -13.89
CA VAL A 340 -7.22 16.23 -13.97
C VAL A 340 -7.53 14.74 -13.81
N CYS A 341 -7.35 13.98 -14.88
CA CYS A 341 -7.58 12.54 -14.88
C CYS A 341 -6.25 11.80 -14.80
N ILE A 342 -5.99 11.10 -13.70
CA ILE A 342 -4.83 10.20 -13.60
C ILE A 342 -5.18 8.88 -14.29
N VAL A 343 -4.41 8.54 -15.34
CA VAL A 343 -4.70 7.41 -16.23
C VAL A 343 -3.96 6.14 -15.80
N ALA A 344 -2.70 6.27 -15.39
CA ALA A 344 -1.85 5.15 -14.98
C ALA A 344 -0.62 5.61 -14.17
N ILE A 345 0.04 4.68 -13.51
CA ILE A 345 1.30 4.88 -12.77
C ILE A 345 2.46 4.27 -13.57
N ALA A 346 3.59 4.98 -13.65
CA ALA A 346 4.80 4.51 -14.30
C ALA A 346 5.57 3.55 -13.39
N ILE A 347 5.94 2.39 -13.95
CA ILE A 347 6.59 1.30 -13.20
C ILE A 347 8.08 1.21 -13.55
N ALA A 348 8.40 1.28 -14.84
CA ALA A 348 9.76 1.17 -15.36
C ALA A 348 9.93 1.99 -16.64
N VAL A 349 11.18 2.31 -16.98
CA VAL A 349 11.56 2.92 -18.25
C VAL A 349 12.40 1.93 -19.06
N LEU A 350 12.10 1.78 -20.34
CA LEU A 350 12.87 1.02 -21.29
C LEU A 350 13.82 1.97 -22.01
N LYS A 351 15.12 1.75 -21.81
CA LYS A 351 16.20 2.54 -22.39
C LYS A 351 16.76 1.87 -23.63
N PRO A 352 17.06 2.58 -24.72
CA PRO A 352 17.62 1.96 -25.91
C PRO A 352 18.97 1.31 -25.59
N VAL A 353 19.17 0.09 -26.09
CA VAL A 353 20.50 -0.54 -26.12
C VAL A 353 21.32 0.20 -27.16
N LYS A 354 22.47 0.75 -26.75
CA LYS A 354 23.38 1.48 -27.64
C LYS A 354 24.21 0.56 -28.53
#